data_AF-A0A954EN96-F1
#
_entry.id   AF-A0A954EN96-F1
#
_cell.length_a   1.000
_cell.length_b   1.000
_cell.length_c   1.000
_cell.angle_alpha   90.00
_cell.angle_beta   90.00
_cell.angle_gamma   90.00
#
_symmetry.space_group_name_H-M   'P 1'
#
loop_
_entity.id
_entity.type
_entity.pdbx_description
1 polymer ?
#
loop_
_entity_poly.entity_id
_entity_poly.type
_entity_poly.pdbx_seq_one_letter_code
_entity_poly.pdbx_strand_id
1 'polypeptide(L)'
;MRRSHELAYDSATSPSSWLNRQKCLSHNPFHLPTTRIPRMEYKVRPIGKTCAQTGEPLEPGSHCMSVLVERDGVLERLDYNVSSWEGPPAGTIGFWKCDVPVPETKPVTQMDPNALMGLFEQMVDEQQPAREKLLYVLTLYLLQRRRLQLDGSELREDGEFLLISGSRGEGPFEIRNHQMADDEIKQLQSALAVQLNSEWGIAS
;
A
#
# COMPACT_ATOMS: atom_id res chain seq x y z
N MET A 1 53.85 -58.00 -25.40
CA MET A 1 54.84 -56.94 -25.61
C MET A 1 54.19 -55.80 -26.40
N ARG A 2 53.47 -54.88 -25.75
CA ARG A 2 53.15 -53.54 -26.28
C ARG A 2 53.05 -52.58 -25.11
N ARG A 3 53.75 -51.45 -25.27
CA ARG A 3 54.02 -50.41 -24.29
C ARG A 3 52.80 -49.51 -24.05
N SER A 4 52.85 -48.90 -22.87
CA SER A 4 51.91 -48.00 -22.22
C SER A 4 51.84 -46.56 -22.79
N HIS A 5 50.90 -45.81 -22.22
CA HIS A 5 50.66 -44.34 -22.23
C HIS A 5 49.91 -43.81 -23.47
N GLU A 6 48.87 -43.00 -23.37
CA GLU A 6 48.70 -41.84 -22.49
C GLU A 6 47.21 -41.51 -22.22
N LEU A 7 46.93 -41.01 -21.01
CA LEU A 7 45.65 -40.51 -20.51
C LEU A 7 45.47 -39.04 -20.89
N ALA A 8 44.25 -38.62 -21.26
CA ALA A 8 43.72 -37.31 -20.86
C ALA A 8 42.20 -37.27 -21.10
N TYR A 9 41.47 -37.27 -19.99
CA TYR A 9 40.05 -36.99 -19.85
C TYR A 9 39.96 -35.52 -19.44
N ASP A 10 39.51 -34.64 -20.33
CA ASP A 10 39.40 -33.20 -20.02
C ASP A 10 37.96 -32.87 -19.58
N SER A 11 37.84 -32.67 -18.28
CA SER A 11 36.66 -32.14 -17.59
C SER A 11 36.68 -30.61 -17.66
N ALA A 12 35.69 -30.02 -18.33
CA ALA A 12 35.47 -28.58 -18.35
C ALA A 12 35.17 -28.04 -16.94
N THR A 13 35.92 -27.02 -16.54
CA THR A 13 35.81 -26.32 -15.25
C THR A 13 35.13 -24.95 -15.47
N SER A 14 34.02 -24.76 -14.75
CA SER A 14 33.40 -23.56 -14.13
C SER A 14 33.59 -22.11 -14.65
N PRO A 15 32.60 -21.21 -14.45
CA PRO A 15 32.47 -19.90 -15.09
C PRO A 15 32.90 -18.70 -14.21
N SER A 16 33.47 -17.67 -14.83
CA SER A 16 33.62 -16.32 -14.27
C SER A 16 33.44 -15.30 -15.41
N SER A 17 32.29 -14.63 -15.43
CA SER A 17 32.08 -13.28 -14.91
C SER A 17 32.29 -12.21 -15.99
N TRP A 18 31.21 -12.03 -16.75
CA TRP A 18 31.00 -10.98 -17.73
C TRP A 18 30.96 -9.61 -17.06
N LEU A 19 32.08 -8.91 -17.05
CA LEU A 19 32.17 -7.46 -16.84
C LEU A 19 32.54 -6.80 -18.18
N ASN A 20 31.55 -6.52 -19.01
CA ASN A 20 31.48 -5.31 -19.84
C ASN A 20 30.34 -5.42 -20.86
N ARG A 21 29.26 -4.66 -20.65
CA ARG A 21 28.55 -4.03 -21.76
C ARG A 21 27.63 -2.90 -21.27
N GLN A 22 28.24 -1.76 -20.97
CA GLN A 22 27.56 -0.48 -21.12
C GLN A 22 27.28 -0.25 -22.61
N LYS A 23 26.08 0.29 -22.91
CA LYS A 23 25.56 0.77 -24.20
C LYS A 23 24.84 -0.27 -25.07
N CYS A 24 23.55 -0.41 -24.79
CA CYS A 24 22.51 -0.41 -25.82
C CYS A 24 21.38 0.53 -25.38
N LEU A 25 21.42 1.77 -25.87
CA LEU A 25 20.24 2.60 -26.02
C LEU A 25 19.45 2.02 -27.20
N SER A 26 18.28 1.46 -26.95
CA SER A 26 17.28 1.25 -28.00
C SER A 26 15.89 1.13 -27.40
N HIS A 27 15.14 2.24 -27.51
CA HIS A 27 13.70 2.32 -27.73
C HIS A 27 12.84 1.30 -26.98
N ASN A 28 12.30 1.72 -25.84
CA ASN A 28 11.16 1.07 -25.22
C ASN A 28 9.90 1.35 -26.09
N PRO A 29 9.29 0.34 -26.74
CA PRO A 29 8.15 0.55 -27.65
C PRO A 29 6.81 0.67 -26.90
N PHE A 30 6.82 0.62 -25.57
CA PHE A 30 5.63 0.78 -24.73
C PHE A 30 5.54 2.19 -24.15
N HIS A 31 5.49 3.21 -25.00
CA HIS A 31 4.83 4.46 -24.61
C HIS A 31 3.34 4.30 -24.86
N LEU A 32 2.65 3.69 -23.89
CA LEU A 32 1.20 3.92 -23.79
C LEU A 32 1.02 5.43 -23.60
N PRO A 33 0.11 6.09 -24.34
CA PRO A 33 -0.23 7.46 -24.05
C PRO A 33 -0.71 7.49 -22.60
N THR A 34 0.04 8.18 -21.73
CA THR A 34 -0.39 8.55 -20.38
C THR A 34 -1.54 9.52 -20.51
N THR A 35 -2.68 9.01 -20.97
CA THR A 35 -3.95 9.66 -20.81
C THR A 35 -4.11 9.68 -19.30
N ARG A 36 -3.75 10.81 -18.68
CA ARG A 36 -4.11 11.08 -17.28
C ARG A 36 -5.61 10.87 -17.24
N ILE A 37 -6.04 9.72 -16.75
CA ILE A 37 -7.41 9.53 -16.33
C ILE A 37 -7.66 10.71 -15.40
N PRO A 38 -8.62 11.60 -15.70
CA PRO A 38 -8.89 12.75 -14.86
C PRO A 38 -9.12 12.20 -13.46
N ARG A 39 -8.24 12.59 -12.55
CA ARG A 39 -8.21 12.11 -11.18
C ARG A 39 -9.52 12.54 -10.53
N MET A 40 -10.48 11.61 -10.49
CA MET A 40 -11.69 11.76 -9.70
C MET A 40 -11.25 11.84 -8.24
N GLU A 41 -11.28 13.04 -7.67
CA GLU A 41 -10.96 13.24 -6.26
C GLU A 41 -12.19 12.82 -5.43
N TYR A 42 -12.27 11.53 -5.11
CA TYR A 42 -13.29 10.96 -4.24
C TYR A 42 -13.11 11.47 -2.80
N LYS A 43 -13.68 12.64 -2.47
CA LYS A 43 -13.67 13.18 -1.09
C LYS A 43 -14.74 12.54 -0.23
N VAL A 44 -14.46 11.33 0.26
CA VAL A 44 -15.30 10.71 1.29
C VAL A 44 -15.00 11.36 2.65
N ARG A 45 -16.06 11.83 3.34
CA ARG A 45 -15.91 12.46 4.66
C ARG A 45 -15.46 11.45 5.73
N PRO A 46 -14.79 11.91 6.81
CA PRO A 46 -14.61 11.09 8.02
C PRO A 46 -15.96 10.59 8.55
N ILE A 47 -15.90 9.57 9.42
CA ILE A 47 -17.07 9.09 10.15
C ILE A 47 -17.79 10.26 10.85
N GLY A 48 -19.11 10.29 10.73
CA GLY A 48 -19.98 11.22 11.43
C GLY A 48 -19.99 10.98 12.94
N LYS A 49 -20.69 11.84 13.68
CA LYS A 49 -20.90 11.68 15.13
C LYS A 49 -22.30 11.18 15.48
N THR A 50 -23.18 11.07 14.48
CA THR A 50 -24.60 10.78 14.66
C THR A 50 -25.07 9.79 13.61
N CYS A 51 -25.99 8.92 14.00
CA CYS A 51 -26.69 8.01 13.11
C CYS A 51 -27.52 8.79 12.08
N ALA A 52 -27.38 8.45 10.80
CA ALA A 52 -28.10 9.05 9.69
C ALA A 52 -29.61 8.75 9.71
N GLN A 53 -30.03 7.66 10.35
CA GLN A 53 -31.44 7.25 10.44
C GLN A 53 -32.14 7.84 11.67
N THR A 54 -31.52 7.74 12.85
CA THR A 54 -32.15 8.14 14.12
C THR A 54 -31.74 9.52 14.59
N GLY A 55 -30.63 10.08 14.09
CA GLY A 55 -30.03 11.31 14.60
C GLY A 55 -29.32 11.15 15.95
N GLU A 56 -29.38 9.97 16.56
CA GLU A 56 -28.74 9.69 17.86
C GLU A 56 -27.21 9.64 17.71
N PRO A 57 -26.44 9.88 18.80
CA PRO A 57 -24.99 9.75 18.78
C PRO A 57 -24.52 8.37 18.32
N LEU A 58 -23.39 8.35 17.60
CA LEU A 58 -22.58 7.14 17.43
C LEU A 58 -21.68 7.03 18.67
N GLU A 59 -21.89 5.99 19.47
CA GLU A 59 -21.19 5.83 20.75
C GLU A 59 -19.70 5.54 20.53
N PRO A 60 -18.77 6.32 21.14
CA PRO A 60 -17.34 6.05 21.04
C PRO A 60 -16.97 4.63 21.48
N GLY A 61 -16.13 3.95 20.71
CA GLY A 61 -15.71 2.57 20.96
C GLY A 61 -16.74 1.51 20.54
N SER A 62 -17.91 1.91 20.05
CA SER A 62 -18.88 1.01 19.44
C SER A 62 -18.59 0.79 17.95
N HIS A 63 -19.45 0.01 17.29
CA HIS A 63 -19.43 -0.14 15.84
C HIS A 63 -20.59 0.60 15.19
N CYS A 64 -20.39 1.04 13.95
CA CYS A 64 -21.44 1.57 13.07
C CYS A 64 -21.37 0.91 11.69
N MET A 65 -22.46 1.03 10.93
CA MET A 65 -22.48 0.70 9.50
C MET A 65 -22.34 1.99 8.69
N SER A 66 -21.28 2.09 7.89
CA SER A 66 -21.03 3.21 6.98
C SER A 66 -21.47 2.83 5.57
N VAL A 67 -22.05 3.79 4.87
CA VAL A 67 -22.59 3.63 3.52
C VAL A 67 -22.10 4.78 2.66
N LEU A 68 -21.62 4.46 1.46
CA LEU A 68 -21.39 5.45 0.42
C LEU A 68 -22.55 5.40 -0.57
N VAL A 69 -23.25 6.53 -0.70
CA VAL A 69 -24.35 6.71 -1.66
C VAL A 69 -23.99 7.80 -2.66
N GLU A 70 -24.49 7.67 -3.89
CA GLU A 70 -24.44 8.75 -4.89
C GLU A 70 -25.83 9.38 -5.02
N ARG A 71 -25.91 10.69 -4.81
CA ARG A 71 -27.13 11.48 -4.98
C ARG A 71 -26.81 12.68 -5.87
N ASP A 72 -27.51 12.81 -6.99
CA ASP A 72 -27.34 13.91 -7.94
C ASP A 72 -25.87 14.12 -8.39
N GLY A 73 -25.12 13.03 -8.57
CA GLY A 73 -23.70 13.05 -8.94
C GLY A 73 -22.75 13.43 -7.80
N VAL A 74 -23.25 13.53 -6.57
CA VAL A 74 -22.47 13.82 -5.36
C VAL A 74 -22.37 12.57 -4.49
N LEU A 75 -21.15 12.27 -4.05
CA LEU A 75 -20.89 11.17 -3.14
C LEU A 75 -21.06 11.58 -1.70
N GLU A 76 -21.92 10.87 -1.00
CA GLU A 76 -22.22 11.11 0.41
C GLU A 76 -21.94 9.85 1.23
N ARG A 77 -21.22 10.04 2.34
CA ARG A 77 -21.12 9.04 3.40
C ARG A 77 -22.25 9.25 4.40
N LEU A 78 -22.95 8.16 4.72
CA LEU A 78 -23.95 8.05 5.78
C LEU A 78 -23.50 6.98 6.78
N ASP A 79 -23.63 7.25 8.07
CA ASP A 79 -23.22 6.33 9.14
C ASP A 79 -24.42 5.98 10.01
N TYR A 80 -24.60 4.70 10.34
CA TYR A 80 -25.79 4.17 11.03
C TYR A 80 -25.38 3.43 12.29
N ASN A 81 -26.13 3.60 13.37
CA ASN A 81 -26.02 2.72 14.53
C ASN A 81 -26.31 1.28 14.08
N VAL A 82 -25.52 0.32 14.57
CA VAL A 82 -25.73 -1.10 14.22
C VAL A 82 -27.13 -1.58 14.63
N SER A 83 -27.65 -1.09 15.75
CA SER A 83 -29.00 -1.41 16.24
C SER A 83 -30.13 -0.88 15.35
N SER A 84 -29.89 0.21 14.63
CA SER A 84 -30.88 0.84 13.74
C SER A 84 -30.61 0.55 12.26
N TRP A 85 -29.66 -0.34 11.94
CA TRP A 85 -29.29 -0.64 10.58
C TRP A 85 -30.28 -1.62 9.95
N GLU A 86 -31.03 -1.16 8.94
CA GLU A 86 -32.03 -1.97 8.23
C GLU A 86 -31.54 -2.52 6.88
N GLY A 87 -30.30 -2.17 6.49
CA GLY A 87 -29.71 -2.52 5.21
C GLY A 87 -29.36 -1.31 4.33
N PRO A 88 -28.68 -1.53 3.21
CA PRO A 88 -28.22 -0.45 2.34
C PRO A 88 -29.40 0.30 1.69
N PRO A 89 -29.47 1.64 1.80
CA PRO A 89 -30.48 2.44 1.12
C PRO A 89 -30.32 2.39 -0.42
N ALA A 90 -31.36 2.81 -1.14
CA ALA A 90 -31.28 2.97 -2.59
C ALA A 90 -30.16 3.97 -2.99
N GLY A 91 -29.46 3.67 -4.08
CA GLY A 91 -28.31 4.47 -4.54
C GLY A 91 -27.00 4.18 -3.79
N THR A 92 -26.96 3.13 -2.98
CA THR A 92 -25.72 2.65 -2.34
C THR A 92 -24.74 2.14 -3.38
N ILE A 93 -23.53 2.70 -3.37
CA ILE A 93 -22.37 2.19 -4.13
C ILE A 93 -21.68 1.08 -3.33
N GLY A 94 -21.58 1.25 -2.01
CA GLY A 94 -20.96 0.27 -1.12
C GLY A 94 -21.23 0.59 0.34
N PHE A 95 -21.06 -0.42 1.19
CA PHE A 95 -21.21 -0.30 2.63
C PHE A 95 -20.16 -1.14 3.36
N TRP A 96 -19.76 -0.70 4.55
CA TRP A 96 -18.74 -1.37 5.37
C TRP A 96 -19.00 -1.12 6.87
N LYS A 97 -18.48 -2.01 7.71
CA LYS A 97 -18.50 -1.83 9.17
C LYS A 97 -17.34 -0.92 9.58
N CYS A 98 -17.58 -0.02 10.53
CA CYS A 98 -16.58 0.89 11.07
C CYS A 98 -16.57 0.88 12.59
N ASP A 99 -15.39 1.06 13.18
CA ASP A 99 -15.24 1.38 14.59
C ASP A 99 -15.47 2.88 14.79
N VAL A 100 -16.26 3.24 15.80
CA VAL A 100 -16.48 4.63 16.20
C VAL A 100 -15.27 5.06 17.06
N PRO A 101 -14.49 6.08 16.64
CA PRO A 101 -13.28 6.45 17.36
C PRO A 101 -13.56 6.86 18.80
N VAL A 102 -12.79 6.31 19.74
CA VAL A 102 -12.70 6.85 21.10
C VAL A 102 -11.82 8.10 21.04
N PRO A 103 -12.24 9.25 21.58
CA PRO A 103 -11.38 10.42 21.68
C PRO A 103 -10.11 10.05 22.48
N GLU A 104 -8.96 9.95 21.81
CA GLU A 104 -7.70 9.62 22.46
C GLU A 104 -7.18 10.80 23.29
N THR A 105 -6.62 10.51 24.47
CA THR A 105 -5.98 11.49 25.37
C THR A 105 -4.46 11.56 25.21
N LYS A 106 -3.87 10.74 24.34
CA LYS A 106 -2.43 10.74 24.08
C LYS A 106 -2.15 10.81 22.58
N PRO A 107 -1.18 11.60 22.13
CA PRO A 107 -0.78 11.58 20.73
C PRO A 107 -0.12 10.24 20.41
N VAL A 108 -0.67 9.51 19.44
CA VAL A 108 0.09 8.50 18.69
C VAL A 108 1.36 9.19 18.20
N THR A 109 2.54 8.68 18.55
CA THR A 109 3.83 9.19 18.07
C THR A 109 3.74 9.39 16.56
N GLN A 110 3.66 10.66 16.13
CA GLN A 110 3.47 10.97 14.72
C GLN A 110 4.83 10.83 14.04
N MET A 111 5.03 9.69 13.38
CA MET A 111 6.22 9.45 12.57
C MET A 111 6.26 10.45 11.39
N ASP A 112 7.43 11.07 11.16
CA ASP A 112 7.62 12.05 10.08
C ASP A 112 7.44 11.37 8.70
N PRO A 113 6.42 11.76 7.92
CA PRO A 113 6.18 11.19 6.59
C PRO A 113 7.36 11.35 5.62
N ASN A 114 8.23 12.34 5.80
CA ASN A 114 9.39 12.52 4.91
C ASN A 114 10.50 11.51 5.17
N ALA A 115 10.83 11.26 6.44
CA ALA A 115 11.79 10.20 6.81
C ALA A 115 11.30 8.83 6.33
N LEU A 116 10.00 8.56 6.47
CA LEU A 116 9.38 7.33 5.97
C LEU A 116 9.40 7.20 4.45
N MET A 117 9.31 8.31 3.73
CA MET A 117 9.47 8.28 2.27
C MET A 117 10.89 7.83 1.89
N GLY A 118 11.92 8.35 2.57
CA GLY A 118 13.30 7.93 2.31
C GLY A 118 13.51 6.43 2.55
N LEU A 119 12.94 5.90 3.64
CA LEU A 119 12.94 4.45 3.89
C LEU A 119 12.20 3.68 2.80
N PHE A 120 11.04 4.18 2.36
CA PHE A 120 10.26 3.57 1.30
C PHE A 120 11.07 3.46 0.00
N GLU A 121 11.72 4.54 -0.44
CA GLU A 121 12.55 4.54 -1.65
C GLU A 121 13.69 3.52 -1.55
N GLN A 122 14.38 3.48 -0.40
CA GLN A 122 15.43 2.50 -0.16
C GLN A 122 14.91 1.06 -0.25
N MET A 123 13.75 0.77 0.36
CA MET A 123 13.16 -0.58 0.34
C MET A 123 12.70 -1.00 -1.06
N VAL A 124 12.20 -0.07 -1.87
CA VAL A 124 11.85 -0.31 -3.27
C VAL A 124 13.10 -0.66 -4.07
N ASP A 125 14.20 0.06 -3.88
CA ASP A 125 15.46 -0.18 -4.59
C ASP A 125 16.10 -1.52 -4.19
N GLU A 126 15.99 -1.92 -2.93
CA GLU A 126 16.56 -3.17 -2.41
C GLU A 126 15.84 -4.45 -2.91
N GLN A 127 14.56 -4.37 -3.28
CA GLN A 127 13.73 -5.47 -3.79
C GLN A 127 13.85 -6.80 -3.01
N GLN A 128 13.85 -6.74 -1.67
CA GLN A 128 13.99 -7.94 -0.84
C GLN A 128 12.65 -8.67 -0.69
N PRO A 129 12.51 -9.93 -1.15
CA PRO A 129 11.24 -10.66 -1.09
C PRO A 129 10.68 -10.81 0.34
N ALA A 130 11.57 -10.95 1.33
CA ALA A 130 11.20 -11.05 2.73
C ALA A 130 10.54 -9.78 3.30
N ARG A 131 10.70 -8.63 2.63
CA ARG A 131 10.21 -7.32 3.07
C ARG A 131 9.04 -6.79 2.25
N GLU A 132 8.54 -7.51 1.25
CA GLU A 132 7.44 -7.05 0.38
C GLU A 132 6.18 -6.67 1.16
N LYS A 133 5.78 -7.49 2.15
CA LYS A 133 4.63 -7.18 3.01
C LYS A 133 4.83 -5.92 3.84
N LEU A 134 6.05 -5.70 4.33
CA LEU A 134 6.39 -4.49 5.09
C LEU A 134 6.36 -3.26 4.18
N LEU A 135 6.92 -3.38 2.97
CA LEU A 135 6.87 -2.34 1.95
C LEU A 135 5.42 -1.95 1.63
N TYR A 136 4.54 -2.94 1.48
CA TYR A 136 3.12 -2.71 1.27
C TYR A 136 2.46 -1.97 2.46
N VAL A 137 2.74 -2.35 3.71
CA VAL A 137 2.21 -1.62 4.87
C VAL A 137 2.74 -0.19 4.96
N LEU A 138 4.03 0.03 4.70
CA LEU A 138 4.63 1.37 4.62
C LEU A 138 3.97 2.21 3.52
N THR A 139 3.68 1.59 2.38
CA THR A 139 2.94 2.20 1.27
C THR A 139 1.56 2.67 1.73
N LEU A 140 0.77 1.80 2.38
CA LEU A 140 -0.54 2.14 2.90
C LEU A 140 -0.48 3.28 3.94
N TYR A 141 0.53 3.28 4.82
CA TYR A 141 0.74 4.35 5.78
C TYR A 141 0.99 5.70 5.10
N LEU A 142 1.89 5.74 4.11
CA LEU A 142 2.22 6.96 3.39
C LEU A 142 1.07 7.47 2.52
N LEU A 143 0.22 6.57 1.99
CA LEU A 143 -1.05 6.93 1.33
C LEU A 143 -2.01 7.61 2.31
N GLN A 144 -2.19 7.05 3.52
CA GLN A 144 -3.03 7.64 4.56
C GLN A 144 -2.54 9.03 4.99
N ARG A 145 -1.23 9.23 5.03
CA ARG A 145 -0.58 10.52 5.30
C ARG A 145 -0.54 11.47 4.09
N ARG A 146 -1.05 11.05 2.93
CA ARG A 146 -1.01 11.80 1.65
C ARG A 146 0.41 12.16 1.18
N ARG A 147 1.42 11.41 1.62
CA ARG A 147 2.80 11.53 1.12
C ARG A 147 3.01 10.74 -0.17
N LEU A 148 2.29 9.63 -0.29
CA LEU A 148 2.06 8.89 -1.53
C LEU A 148 0.63 9.14 -2.04
N GLN A 149 0.42 8.84 -3.32
CA GLN A 149 -0.85 8.98 -4.03
C GLN A 149 -1.09 7.70 -4.85
N LEU A 150 -2.29 7.12 -4.71
CA LEU A 150 -2.70 5.97 -5.52
C LEU A 150 -3.22 6.49 -6.86
N ASP A 151 -2.53 6.11 -7.93
CA ASP A 151 -2.86 6.49 -9.31
C ASP A 151 -3.75 5.45 -9.99
N GLY A 152 -3.69 4.20 -9.54
CA GLY A 152 -4.55 3.11 -10.01
C GLY A 152 -4.11 1.75 -9.47
N SER A 153 -4.73 0.69 -9.97
CA SER A 153 -4.24 -0.68 -9.81
C SER A 153 -4.32 -1.45 -11.12
N GLU A 154 -3.44 -2.43 -11.28
CA GLU A 154 -3.38 -3.34 -12.42
C GLU A 154 -3.47 -4.78 -11.95
N LEU A 155 -4.37 -5.56 -12.54
CA LEU A 155 -4.42 -7.00 -12.33
C LEU A 155 -3.53 -7.68 -13.39
N ARG A 156 -2.55 -8.45 -12.92
CA ARG A 156 -1.62 -9.25 -13.72
C ARG A 156 -1.77 -10.74 -13.36
N GLU A 157 -1.10 -11.63 -14.09
CA GLU A 157 -1.17 -13.07 -13.84
C GLU A 157 -0.70 -13.46 -12.43
N ASP A 158 0.23 -12.69 -11.87
CA ASP A 158 0.89 -12.91 -10.57
C ASP A 158 0.26 -12.11 -9.41
N GLY A 159 -0.79 -11.33 -9.67
CA GLY A 159 -1.58 -10.63 -8.66
C GLY A 159 -1.97 -9.21 -9.06
N GLU A 160 -2.53 -8.48 -8.09
CA GLU A 160 -2.84 -7.06 -8.25
C GLU A 160 -1.64 -6.20 -7.81
N PHE A 161 -1.36 -5.15 -8.58
CA PHE A 161 -0.31 -4.17 -8.29
C PHE A 161 -0.94 -2.78 -8.16
N LEU A 162 -0.49 -2.03 -7.15
CA LEU A 162 -0.84 -0.64 -6.94
C LEU A 162 0.14 0.24 -7.72
N LEU A 163 -0.39 1.16 -8.52
CA LEU A 163 0.37 2.20 -9.21
C LEU A 163 0.37 3.46 -8.36
N ILE A 164 1.56 3.92 -7.98
CA ILE A 164 1.70 4.94 -6.93
C ILE A 164 2.71 6.02 -7.33
N SER A 165 2.40 7.26 -6.99
CA SER A 165 3.31 8.40 -7.09
C SER A 165 3.51 9.10 -5.76
N GLY A 166 4.66 9.77 -5.61
CA GLY A 166 4.94 10.65 -4.48
C GLY A 166 4.30 12.01 -4.68
N SER A 167 3.82 12.62 -3.59
CA SER A 167 3.18 13.95 -3.62
C SER A 167 4.12 15.09 -4.03
N ARG A 168 5.42 14.85 -4.13
CA ARG A 168 6.42 15.82 -4.58
C ARG A 168 7.07 15.42 -5.92
N GLY A 169 6.48 14.48 -6.65
CA GLY A 169 6.92 14.06 -7.98
C GLY A 169 7.83 12.84 -8.00
N GLU A 170 7.93 12.09 -6.89
CA GLU A 170 8.63 10.79 -6.86
C GLU A 170 7.83 9.68 -7.56
N GLY A 171 8.52 8.63 -8.02
CA GLY A 171 7.93 7.50 -8.73
C GLY A 171 7.95 7.67 -10.27
N PRO A 172 7.12 6.91 -11.02
CA PRO A 172 6.09 5.98 -10.53
C PRO A 172 6.68 4.76 -9.82
N PHE A 173 5.92 4.19 -8.89
CA PHE A 173 6.23 2.95 -8.18
C PHE A 173 5.12 1.92 -8.43
N GLU A 174 5.52 0.65 -8.53
CA GLU A 174 4.60 -0.48 -8.61
C GLU A 174 4.77 -1.36 -7.37
N ILE A 175 3.72 -1.47 -6.56
CA ILE A 175 3.76 -2.22 -5.29
C ILE A 175 2.71 -3.32 -5.34
N ARG A 176 3.12 -4.57 -5.08
CA ARG A 176 2.17 -5.70 -5.04
C ARG A 176 1.14 -5.49 -3.93
N ASN A 177 -0.14 -5.67 -4.26
CA ASN A 177 -1.22 -5.67 -3.29
C ASN A 177 -1.24 -7.02 -2.55
N HIS A 178 -0.70 -7.03 -1.33
CA HIS A 178 -0.87 -8.16 -0.45
C HIS A 178 -2.24 -8.04 0.22
N GLN A 179 -3.25 -8.73 -0.32
CA GLN A 179 -4.51 -8.95 0.40
C GLN A 179 -4.17 -9.66 1.71
N MET A 180 -4.24 -8.93 2.83
CA MET A 180 -3.85 -9.40 4.16
C MET A 180 -5.04 -9.26 5.11
N ALA A 181 -5.10 -10.15 6.10
CA ALA A 181 -6.07 -10.06 7.17
C ALA A 181 -5.72 -8.93 8.15
N ASP A 182 -6.74 -8.38 8.84
CA ASP A 182 -6.58 -7.23 9.74
C ASP A 182 -5.58 -7.46 10.88
N ASP A 183 -5.47 -8.69 11.36
CA ASP A 183 -4.51 -9.09 12.40
C ASP A 183 -3.07 -9.07 11.89
N GLU A 184 -2.83 -9.56 10.67
CA GLU A 184 -1.55 -9.49 9.99
C GLU A 184 -1.13 -8.03 9.73
N ILE A 185 -2.07 -7.17 9.31
CA ILE A 185 -1.82 -5.73 9.15
C ILE A 185 -1.38 -5.10 10.47
N LYS A 186 -2.06 -5.39 11.58
CA LYS A 186 -1.71 -4.86 12.92
C LYS A 186 -0.32 -5.31 13.38
N GLN A 187 0.04 -6.57 13.13
CA GLN A 187 1.38 -7.08 13.45
C GLN A 187 2.47 -6.36 12.65
N LEU A 188 2.26 -6.16 11.35
CA LEU A 188 3.21 -5.46 10.49
C LEU A 188 3.31 -3.97 10.83
N GLN A 189 2.21 -3.31 11.20
CA GLN A 189 2.25 -1.94 11.73
C GLN A 189 3.09 -1.84 13.00
N SER A 190 2.96 -2.82 13.90
CA SER A 190 3.79 -2.90 15.11
C SER A 190 5.26 -3.13 14.77
N ALA A 191 5.56 -4.02 13.83
CA ALA A 191 6.91 -4.27 13.35
C ALA A 191 7.54 -3.03 12.69
N LEU A 192 6.77 -2.29 11.88
CA LEU A 192 7.17 -1.02 11.30
C LEU A 192 7.54 -0.01 12.39
N ALA A 193 6.68 0.15 13.41
CA ALA A 193 6.95 1.05 14.53
C ALA A 193 8.23 0.66 15.30
N VAL A 194 8.45 -0.64 15.53
CA VAL A 194 9.69 -1.15 16.16
C VAL A 194 10.91 -0.87 15.29
N GLN A 195 10.85 -1.16 14.00
CA GLN A 195 11.98 -0.99 13.10
C GLN A 195 12.38 0.48 13.01
N LEU A 196 11.41 1.39 12.91
CA LEU A 196 11.65 2.82 12.91
C LEU A 196 12.24 3.32 14.23
N ASN A 197 11.77 2.79 15.37
CA ASN A 197 12.37 3.11 16.66
C ASN A 197 13.82 2.61 16.75
N SER A 198 14.16 1.51 16.09
CA SER A 198 15.51 0.92 16.10
C SER A 198 16.49 1.54 15.09
N GLU A 199 16.04 1.90 13.88
CA GLU A 199 16.88 2.47 12.82
C GLU A 199 17.00 3.99 12.94
N TRP A 200 16.01 4.66 13.54
CA TRP A 200 15.93 6.13 13.59
C TRP A 200 15.79 6.71 14.99
N GLY A 201 16.05 5.94 16.05
CA GLY A 201 16.20 6.42 17.42
C GLY A 201 15.40 7.68 17.73
N ILE A 202 14.08 7.65 17.52
CA ILE A 202 13.23 8.80 17.83
C ILE A 202 13.13 8.79 19.36
N ALA A 203 14.11 9.44 19.97
CA ALA A 203 14.11 9.74 21.38
C ALA A 203 12.82 10.50 21.70
N SER A 204 12.14 9.95 22.70
CA SER A 204 10.94 10.40 23.39
C SER A 204 10.82 11.91 23.58
#